data_AF-A0A2V9TKN6-F1
#
_entry.id   AF-A0A2V9TKN6-F1
#
_cell.length_a   1.000
_cell.length_b   1.000
_cell.length_c   1.000
_cell.angle_alpha   90.00
_cell.angle_beta   90.00
_cell.angle_gamma   90.00
#
_symmetry.space_group_name_H-M   'P 1'
#
loop_
_entity.id
_entity.type
_entity.pdbx_description
1 polymer ?
#
loop_
_entity_poly.entity_id
_entity_poly.type
_entity_poly.pdbx_seq_one_letter_code
_entity_poly.pdbx_strand_id
1 'polypeptide(L)'
;MSPLPPPGSNPLENTNWRDLYRTALLELDPTKLCQRVAEAESAVTARVNELFQGGDGNCEESEDLNDALHALRALSSTLKFSTSHDVGNDEDMKVA
;
A
#
# COMPACT_ATOMS: atom_id res chain seq x y z
N MET A 1 -30.66 -9.98 28.49
CA MET A 1 -29.97 -8.70 28.26
C MET A 1 -28.65 -9.03 27.59
N SER A 2 -28.51 -8.71 26.31
CA SER A 2 -27.23 -8.90 25.60
C SER A 2 -26.28 -7.76 25.99
N PRO A 3 -24.98 -8.01 26.20
CA PRO A 3 -24.04 -6.97 26.60
C PRO A 3 -23.84 -5.96 25.47
N LEU A 4 -23.74 -4.69 25.85
CA LEU A 4 -23.38 -3.58 24.96
C LEU A 4 -21.94 -3.81 24.44
N PRO A 5 -21.68 -3.61 23.14
CA PRO A 5 -20.31 -3.58 22.63
C PRO A 5 -19.57 -2.39 23.25
N PRO A 6 -18.26 -2.51 23.55
CA PRO A 6 -17.48 -1.45 24.15
C PRO A 6 -17.39 -0.22 23.23
N PRO A 7 -17.45 1.01 23.77
CA PRO A 7 -17.18 2.22 23.01
C PRO A 7 -15.69 2.27 22.70
N GLY A 8 -15.37 1.87 21.47
CA GLY A 8 -14.00 1.66 20.98
C GLY A 8 -13.98 0.82 19.71
N SER A 9 -15.02 0.01 19.47
CA SER A 9 -15.21 -0.65 18.18
C SER A 9 -15.75 0.34 17.17
N ASN A 10 -14.88 1.18 16.60
CA ASN A 10 -15.18 1.79 15.32
C ASN A 10 -15.33 0.64 14.31
N PRO A 11 -16.48 0.46 13.63
CA PRO A 11 -16.57 -0.51 12.53
C PRO A 11 -15.63 -0.15 11.36
N LEU A 12 -15.05 1.06 11.40
CA LEU A 12 -14.00 1.55 10.51
C LEU A 12 -12.61 0.97 10.83
N GLU A 13 -12.42 0.32 11.98
CA GLU A 13 -11.16 -0.38 12.31
C GLU A 13 -11.06 -1.79 11.69
N ASN A 14 -12.10 -2.25 10.98
CA ASN A 14 -11.86 -3.11 9.83
C ASN A 14 -11.33 -2.22 8.71
N THR A 15 -10.05 -1.89 8.83
CA THR A 15 -9.28 -1.13 7.86
C THR A 15 -9.45 -1.83 6.51
N ASN A 16 -10.36 -1.34 5.66
CA ASN A 16 -10.68 -1.98 4.39
C ASN A 16 -9.44 -1.84 3.51
N TRP A 17 -8.57 -2.85 3.55
CA TRP A 17 -7.31 -2.89 2.82
C TRP A 17 -7.53 -2.59 1.33
N ARG A 18 -8.72 -2.89 0.79
CA ARG A 18 -9.14 -2.55 -0.57
C ARG A 18 -9.26 -1.06 -0.81
N ASP A 19 -9.75 -0.29 0.16
CA ASP A 19 -9.91 1.16 0.02
C ASP A 19 -8.55 1.87 0.14
N LEU A 20 -7.67 1.42 1.04
CA LEU A 20 -6.30 1.92 1.10
C LEU A 20 -5.51 1.55 -0.16
N TYR A 21 -5.68 0.33 -0.66
CA TYR A 21 -5.11 -0.11 -1.93
C TYR A 21 -5.58 0.78 -3.10
N ARG A 22 -6.89 1.02 -3.24
CA ARG A 22 -7.42 1.92 -4.27
C ARG A 22 -6.89 3.34 -4.11
N THR A 23 -6.82 3.83 -2.88
CA THR A 23 -6.29 5.17 -2.58
C THR A 23 -4.82 5.29 -3.00
N ALA A 24 -4.02 4.25 -2.79
CA ALA A 24 -2.63 4.20 -3.26
C ALA A 24 -2.52 4.18 -4.79
N LEU A 25 -3.40 3.45 -5.47
CA LEU A 25 -3.42 3.42 -6.95
C LEU A 25 -3.88 4.72 -7.60
N LEU A 26 -4.79 5.45 -6.94
CA LEU A 26 -5.38 6.69 -7.44
C LEU A 26 -4.63 7.94 -6.97
N GLU A 27 -3.58 7.79 -6.15
CA GLU A 27 -2.77 8.92 -5.71
C GLU A 27 -1.86 9.40 -6.85
N LEU A 28 -2.01 10.68 -7.19
CA LEU A 28 -1.27 11.33 -8.27
C LEU A 28 -0.13 12.21 -7.75
N ASP A 29 -0.15 12.54 -6.46
CA ASP A 29 0.89 13.32 -5.81
C ASP A 29 2.06 12.42 -5.41
N PRO A 30 3.23 12.49 -6.08
CA PRO A 30 4.36 11.60 -5.80
C PRO A 30 4.90 11.77 -4.38
N THR A 31 4.69 12.93 -3.74
CA THR A 31 5.12 13.18 -2.36
C THR A 31 4.26 12.41 -1.35
N LYS A 32 2.99 12.18 -1.67
CA LYS A 32 2.03 11.43 -0.84
C LYS A 32 1.95 9.96 -1.25
N LEU A 33 2.28 9.65 -2.50
CA LEU A 33 2.22 8.30 -3.04
C LEU A 33 3.07 7.33 -2.23
N CYS A 34 4.29 7.71 -1.83
CA CYS A 34 5.12 6.89 -0.95
C CYS A 34 4.43 6.55 0.38
N GLN A 35 3.77 7.54 1.01
CA GLN A 35 3.04 7.32 2.26
C GLN A 35 1.82 6.43 2.05
N ARG A 36 1.05 6.66 0.98
CA ARG A 36 -0.17 5.88 0.67
C ARG A 36 0.15 4.43 0.33
N VAL A 37 1.25 4.19 -0.38
CA VAL A 37 1.74 2.82 -0.65
C VAL A 37 2.11 2.13 0.66
N ALA A 38 2.81 2.80 1.57
CA ALA A 38 3.17 2.22 2.87
C ALA A 38 1.93 1.91 3.74
N GLU A 39 0.96 2.82 3.78
CA GLU A 39 -0.32 2.62 4.49
C GLU A 39 -1.08 1.42 3.91
N ALA A 40 -1.16 1.30 2.59
CA ALA A 40 -1.80 0.18 1.91
C ALA A 40 -1.06 -1.15 2.15
N GLU A 41 0.28 -1.18 2.05
CA GLU A 41 1.08 -2.38 2.31
C GLU A 41 0.90 -2.89 3.75
N SER A 42 0.87 -1.96 4.72
CA SER A 42 0.65 -2.29 6.12
C SER A 42 -0.73 -2.91 6.34
N ALA A 43 -1.78 -2.33 5.77
CA ALA A 43 -3.14 -2.84 5.91
C ALA A 43 -3.35 -4.20 5.23
N VAL A 44 -2.79 -4.38 4.02
CA VAL A 44 -2.85 -5.66 3.31
C VAL A 44 -2.10 -6.74 4.11
N THR A 45 -0.91 -6.43 4.66
CA THR A 45 -0.14 -7.38 5.48
C THR A 45 -0.87 -7.73 6.77
N ALA A 46 -1.50 -6.76 7.43
CA ALA A 46 -2.32 -7.00 8.62
C ALA A 46 -3.46 -7.97 8.29
N ARG A 47 -4.16 -7.75 7.17
CA ARG A 47 -5.25 -8.64 6.74
C ARG A 47 -4.78 -10.05 6.40
N VAL A 48 -3.63 -10.19 5.72
CA VAL A 48 -3.03 -11.51 5.45
C VAL A 48 -2.76 -12.23 6.76
N ASN A 49 -2.15 -11.56 7.75
CA ASN A 49 -1.87 -12.15 9.06
C ASN A 49 -3.15 -12.53 9.82
N GLU A 50 -4.21 -11.74 9.71
CA GLU A 50 -5.53 -12.08 10.27
C GLU A 50 -6.10 -13.33 9.61
N LEU A 51 -6.06 -13.43 8.28
CA LEU A 51 -6.56 -14.58 7.52
C LEU A 51 -5.81 -15.86 7.88
N PHE A 52 -4.47 -15.77 8.04
CA PHE A 52 -3.64 -16.87 8.51
C PHE A 52 -3.99 -17.33 9.93
N GLN A 53 -4.36 -16.40 10.83
CA GLN A 53 -4.71 -16.71 12.22
C GLN A 53 -6.17 -17.14 12.39
N GLY A 54 -7.08 -16.61 11.56
CA GLY A 54 -8.51 -16.86 11.61
C GLY A 54 -8.92 -18.22 11.08
N GLY A 55 -8.05 -18.87 10.28
CA GLY A 55 -8.29 -20.21 9.73
C GLY A 55 -9.51 -20.28 8.81
N ASP A 56 -10.04 -19.13 8.39
CA ASP A 56 -11.25 -18.98 7.59
C ASP A 56 -11.02 -19.31 6.10
N GLY A 57 -9.77 -19.53 5.69
CA GLY A 57 -9.44 -20.25 4.45
C GLY A 57 -10.09 -19.64 3.21
N ASN A 58 -10.32 -18.32 3.21
CA ASN A 58 -10.91 -17.64 2.07
C ASN A 58 -9.86 -17.50 0.97
N CYS A 59 -9.74 -18.53 0.13
CA CYS A 59 -8.73 -18.61 -0.92
C CYS A 59 -8.80 -17.41 -1.88
N GLU A 60 -10.01 -16.92 -2.19
CA GLU A 60 -10.23 -15.75 -3.04
C GLU A 60 -9.65 -14.48 -2.41
N GLU A 61 -9.91 -14.23 -1.12
CA GLU A 61 -9.34 -13.06 -0.45
C GLU A 61 -7.81 -13.18 -0.32
N SER A 62 -7.27 -14.38 -0.12
CA SER A 62 -5.82 -14.59 -0.12
C SER A 62 -5.17 -14.28 -1.47
N GLU A 63 -5.81 -14.65 -2.58
CA GLU A 63 -5.34 -14.32 -3.93
C GLU A 63 -5.37 -12.82 -4.17
N ASP A 64 -6.49 -12.16 -3.85
CA ASP A 64 -6.62 -10.71 -4.00
C ASP A 64 -5.58 -9.94 -3.16
N LEU A 65 -5.28 -10.40 -1.93
CA LEU A 65 -4.27 -9.79 -1.05
C LEU A 65 -2.86 -9.93 -1.62
N ASN A 66 -2.53 -11.09 -2.21
CA ASN A 66 -1.24 -11.33 -2.85
C ASN A 66 -1.07 -10.42 -4.08
N ASP A 67 -2.10 -10.32 -4.91
CA ASP A 67 -2.10 -9.47 -6.10
C ASP A 67 -1.95 -7.99 -5.73
N ALA A 68 -2.65 -7.55 -4.66
CA ALA A 68 -2.53 -6.20 -4.13
C ALA A 68 -1.10 -5.90 -3.67
N LEU A 69 -0.46 -6.79 -2.90
CA LEU A 69 0.94 -6.64 -2.48
C LEU A 69 1.89 -6.58 -3.66
N HIS A 70 1.68 -7.41 -4.68
CA HIS A 70 2.53 -7.40 -5.86
C HIS A 70 2.41 -6.05 -6.61
N ALA A 71 1.20 -5.54 -6.79
CA ALA A 71 0.97 -4.25 -7.43
C ALA A 71 1.60 -3.09 -6.64
N LEU A 72 1.45 -3.07 -5.31
CA LEU A 72 2.05 -2.04 -4.45
C LEU A 72 3.58 -2.05 -4.51
N ARG A 73 4.21 -3.24 -4.52
CA ARG A 73 5.66 -3.38 -4.65
C ARG A 73 6.19 -2.92 -6.01
N ALA A 74 5.45 -3.20 -7.08
CA ALA A 74 5.77 -2.70 -8.41
C ALA A 74 5.71 -1.17 -8.42
N LEU A 75 4.63 -0.59 -7.88
CA LEU A 75 4.45 0.86 -7.75
C LEU A 75 5.59 1.51 -6.93
N SER A 76 5.92 0.95 -5.77
CA SER A 76 7.05 1.37 -4.94
C SER A 76 8.39 1.32 -5.68
N SER A 77 8.60 0.28 -6.49
CA SER A 77 9.82 0.15 -7.29
C SER A 77 9.92 1.25 -8.34
N THR A 78 8.81 1.56 -9.05
CA THR A 78 8.82 2.66 -10.03
C THR A 78 9.18 4.01 -9.41
N LEU A 79 8.69 4.28 -8.19
CA LEU A 79 9.01 5.51 -7.47
C LEU A 79 10.50 5.63 -7.15
N LYS A 80 11.13 4.52 -6.75
CA LYS A 80 12.58 4.49 -6.46
C LYS A 80 13.42 4.78 -7.69
N PHE A 81 12.97 4.36 -8.89
CA PHE A 81 13.70 4.62 -10.13
C PHE A 81 13.47 6.05 -10.67
N SER A 82 12.31 6.65 -10.41
CA SER A 82 12.02 8.03 -10.81
C SER A 82 12.88 9.07 -10.09
N THR A 83 13.39 8.78 -8.89
CA THR A 83 14.31 9.70 -8.19
C THR A 83 15.75 9.63 -8.70
N SER A 84 16.06 8.67 -9.58
CA SER A 84 17.43 8.46 -10.08
C SER A 84 17.66 9.05 -11.48
N HIS A 85 16.65 9.71 -12.07
CA HIS A 85 16.73 10.30 -13.42
C HIS A 85 16.98 11.83 -13.39
N ASP A 86 17.64 12.34 -12.34
CA ASP A 86 18.06 13.74 -12.28
C ASP A 86 19.39 13.90 -11.52
N VAL A 87 20.50 13.54 -12.17
CA VAL A 87 21.80 14.26 -12.10
C VAL A 87 22.54 13.91 -13.38
N GLY A 88 22.26 14.66 -14.43
CA GLY A 88 22.93 14.57 -15.72
C GLY A 88 22.95 15.92 -16.43
N ASN A 89 23.27 16.99 -15.70
CA ASN A 89 23.49 18.31 -16.29
C ASN A 89 25.01 18.53 -16.46
N ASP A 90 25.47 18.13 -17.64
CA ASP A 90 26.29 18.91 -18.59
C ASP A 90 27.01 20.16 -18.03
N GLU A 91 28.33 20.09 -17.84
CA GLU A 91 29.28 21.22 -17.96
C GLU A 91 30.72 20.69 -18.16
N ASP A 92 31.07 20.22 -19.37
CA ASP A 92 32.44 20.41 -19.89
C ASP A 92 32.45 20.38 -21.43
N MET A 93 31.67 21.28 -22.02
CA MET A 93 31.90 21.72 -23.39
C MET A 93 32.92 22.86 -23.34
N LYS A 94 34.19 22.55 -23.11
CA LYS A 94 35.27 23.52 -23.28
C LYS A 94 35.92 23.35 -24.64
N VAL A 95 35.39 24.10 -25.59
CA VAL A 95 36.06 24.44 -26.85
C VAL A 95 37.24 25.36 -26.49
N ALA A 96 38.47 24.93 -26.76
CA ALA A 96 39.64 25.78 -27.03
C ALA A 96 40.75 24.96 -27.68
#